data_AF-A0A9E5FC32-F1
#
_entry.id   AF-A0A9E5FC32-F1
#
_cell.length_a   1.000
_cell.length_b   1.000
_cell.length_c   1.000
_cell.angle_alpha   90.00
_cell.angle_beta   90.00
_cell.angle_gamma   90.00
#
_symmetry.space_group_name_H-M   'P 1'
#
loop_
_entity.id
_entity.type
_entity.pdbx_description
1 polymer ?
#
loop_
_entity_poly.entity_id
_entity_poly.type
_entity_poly.pdbx_seq_one_letter_code
_entity_poly.pdbx_strand_id
1 'polypeptide(L)'
;MHQLIRNVSGLVLLAMVGTVLTACPFCSMQGQTLTGEVQTVGMVLFGTLKNARLAPGGDGLAGTTELHVEEVIKDHDVRKGAKVLTLNRYIPPDKERNYKYLIYCDVFMGKVDPYRGVAVLPDSRAAAYLSGSLKLKDAPVAERLKYFFGWLDDKDIEVSNDAYKEFANADYKDFRPMAASLPASKVAGWLKDPSTPGFRLGLYASILGHCGQKPDAALLASLLDNSDKRLSTGYDGILAAYTMLDKDAGLKRVMGLLSDPKGDFLLRYAGL
;
A
#
# COMPACT_ATOMS: atom_id res chain seq x y z
N MET A 1 -16.71 7.31 79.11
CA MET A 1 -15.84 6.12 78.99
C MET A 1 -16.73 4.98 78.50
N HIS A 2 -16.37 4.33 77.38
CA HIS A 2 -17.10 3.26 76.65
C HIS A 2 -18.35 3.71 75.85
N GLN A 3 -18.25 3.83 74.52
CA GLN A 3 -18.55 2.85 73.45
C GLN A 3 -19.54 3.61 72.51
N LEU A 4 -19.61 3.49 71.18
CA LEU A 4 -19.47 2.34 70.30
C LEU A 4 -19.30 2.89 68.87
N ILE A 5 -18.24 2.46 68.19
CA ILE A 5 -18.01 2.68 66.76
C ILE A 5 -18.98 1.77 65.99
N ARG A 6 -19.76 2.31 65.05
CA ARG A 6 -20.50 1.52 64.07
C ARG A 6 -20.07 1.95 62.66
N ASN A 7 -19.08 1.23 62.15
CA ASN A 7 -18.66 1.27 60.75
C ASN A 7 -19.82 0.79 59.87
N VAL A 8 -20.28 1.66 58.96
CA VAL A 8 -21.10 1.24 57.81
C VAL A 8 -20.18 1.28 56.60
N SER A 9 -19.64 0.12 56.24
CA SER A 9 -18.93 -0.10 54.98
C SER A 9 -19.92 0.01 53.83
N GLY A 10 -19.96 1.17 53.18
CA GLY A 10 -20.60 1.36 51.87
C GLY A 10 -19.68 0.85 50.77
N LEU A 11 -19.99 -0.34 50.23
CA LEU A 11 -19.34 -0.90 49.06
C LEU A 11 -19.82 -0.12 47.81
N VAL A 12 -19.01 0.83 47.33
CA VAL A 12 -19.26 1.53 46.07
C VAL A 12 -18.83 0.60 44.93
N LEU A 13 -19.82 -0.03 44.27
CA LEU A 13 -19.61 -0.77 43.02
C LEU A 13 -19.34 0.24 41.89
N LEU A 14 -18.07 0.42 41.55
CA LEU A 14 -17.65 1.20 40.37
C LEU A 14 -17.89 0.36 39.11
N ALA A 15 -19.03 0.56 38.46
CA ALA A 15 -19.31 -0.05 37.16
C ALA A 15 -18.38 0.56 36.10
N MET A 16 -17.26 -0.11 35.81
CA MET A 16 -16.45 0.19 34.63
C MET A 16 -17.25 -0.20 33.38
N VAL A 17 -17.90 0.78 32.78
CA VAL A 17 -18.35 0.69 31.38
C VAL A 17 -17.08 0.64 30.54
N GLY A 18 -16.66 -0.57 30.18
CA GLY A 18 -15.54 -0.79 29.27
C GLY A 18 -15.89 -0.26 27.89
N THR A 19 -15.43 0.96 27.59
CA THR A 19 -15.36 1.42 26.21
C THR A 19 -14.41 0.49 25.49
N VAL A 20 -14.93 -0.40 24.64
CA VAL A 20 -14.12 -1.16 23.69
C VAL A 20 -13.62 -0.16 22.66
N LEU A 21 -12.52 0.52 23.00
CA LEU A 21 -11.72 1.23 22.02
C LEU A 21 -11.11 0.15 21.12
N THR A 22 -11.74 -0.05 19.97
CA THR A 22 -11.15 -0.73 18.81
C THR A 22 -10.03 0.14 18.25
N ALA A 23 -9.00 0.40 19.04
CA ALA A 23 -7.71 0.85 18.53
C ALA A 23 -6.97 -0.41 18.10
N CYS A 24 -7.21 -0.86 16.86
CA CYS A 24 -6.45 -1.94 16.27
C CYS A 24 -4.97 -1.50 16.20
N PRO A 25 -4.04 -2.15 16.93
CA PRO A 25 -2.63 -1.76 16.93
C PRO A 25 -1.91 -2.11 15.60
N PHE A 26 -2.66 -2.60 14.60
CA PHE A 26 -2.18 -3.04 13.29
C PHE A 26 -2.88 -2.35 12.09
N CYS A 27 -3.79 -1.39 12.31
CA CYS A 27 -4.65 -0.85 11.23
C CYS A 27 -3.95 0.02 10.17
N SER A 28 -2.62 0.10 10.13
CA SER A 28 -1.88 0.67 9.00
C SER A 28 -0.42 0.20 8.95
N MET A 29 -0.19 -1.11 9.04
CA MET A 29 1.18 -1.66 9.12
C MET A 29 2.07 -1.26 7.92
N GLN A 30 1.48 -0.86 6.77
CA GLN A 30 2.19 -0.42 5.57
C GLN A 30 2.05 1.09 5.26
N GLY A 31 1.41 1.85 6.17
CA GLY A 31 1.19 3.29 6.05
C GLY A 31 0.06 3.68 5.09
N GLN A 32 -0.11 4.98 4.89
CA GLN A 32 -1.12 5.56 4.01
C GLN A 32 -0.78 5.29 2.53
N THR A 33 -1.77 4.84 1.76
CA THR A 33 -1.67 4.70 0.30
C THR A 33 -1.92 6.04 -0.38
N LEU A 34 -1.34 6.25 -1.56
CA LEU A 34 -1.67 7.37 -2.45
C LEU A 34 -3.18 7.38 -2.67
N THR A 35 -3.82 6.26 -2.98
CA THR A 35 -5.27 6.26 -3.21
C THR A 35 -6.08 6.62 -1.97
N GLY A 36 -5.67 6.13 -0.79
CA GLY A 36 -6.29 6.48 0.49
C GLY A 36 -6.16 7.97 0.82
N GLU A 37 -5.01 8.58 0.51
CA GLU A 37 -4.81 10.02 0.68
C GLU A 37 -5.65 10.85 -0.31
N VAL A 38 -5.71 10.44 -1.59
CA VAL A 38 -6.52 11.13 -2.60
C VAL A 38 -8.01 11.18 -2.20
N GLN A 39 -8.50 10.15 -1.50
CA GLN A 39 -9.88 10.12 -1.01
C GLN A 39 -10.16 11.21 0.03
N THR A 40 -9.19 11.54 0.89
CA THR A 40 -9.38 12.47 2.02
C THR A 40 -9.00 13.91 1.73
N VAL A 41 -8.07 14.17 0.79
CA VAL A 41 -7.54 15.51 0.49
C VAL A 41 -8.50 16.39 -0.31
N GLY A 42 -8.36 17.73 -0.23
CA GLY A 42 -9.21 18.68 -0.96
C GLY A 42 -9.01 18.67 -2.48
N MET A 43 -7.77 18.63 -2.97
CA MET A 43 -7.46 18.74 -4.40
C MET A 43 -6.19 17.96 -4.74
N VAL A 44 -6.18 17.27 -5.88
CA VAL A 44 -5.02 16.52 -6.39
C VAL A 44 -4.87 16.78 -7.88
N LEU A 45 -3.68 17.27 -8.25
CA LEU A 45 -3.37 17.72 -9.60
C LEU A 45 -2.15 16.97 -10.13
N PHE A 46 -2.11 16.77 -11.44
CA PHE A 46 -0.98 16.18 -12.14
C PHE A 46 -0.48 17.11 -13.22
N GLY A 47 0.83 17.29 -13.31
CA GLY A 47 1.41 18.15 -14.32
C GLY A 47 2.91 18.37 -14.20
N THR A 48 3.39 19.40 -14.88
CA THR A 48 4.81 19.77 -14.93
C THR A 48 5.08 21.03 -14.13
N LEU A 49 6.26 21.09 -13.50
CA LEU A 49 6.71 22.27 -12.77
C LEU A 49 7.55 23.17 -13.68
N LYS A 50 7.29 24.48 -13.66
CA LYS A 50 8.01 25.49 -14.45
C LYS A 50 8.23 26.76 -13.63
N ASN A 51 9.09 27.63 -14.14
CA ASN A 51 9.26 28.99 -13.64
C ASN A 51 9.49 29.09 -12.11
N ALA A 52 10.27 28.15 -11.55
CA ALA A 52 10.62 28.17 -10.13
C ALA A 52 11.48 29.40 -9.79
N ARG A 53 11.07 30.17 -8.79
CA ARG A 53 11.71 31.39 -8.32
C ARG A 53 11.94 31.31 -6.82
N LEU A 54 13.19 31.38 -6.40
CA LEU A 54 13.57 31.39 -4.99
C LEU A 54 13.24 32.75 -4.38
N ALA A 55 12.71 32.77 -3.15
CA ALA A 55 12.52 34.00 -2.40
C ALA A 55 13.89 34.53 -1.88
N PRO A 56 14.17 35.83 -1.97
CA PRO A 56 15.38 36.42 -1.40
C PRO A 56 15.43 36.21 0.13
N GLY A 57 16.58 35.76 0.64
CA GLY A 57 16.83 35.63 2.09
C GLY A 57 16.05 34.52 2.80
N GLY A 58 15.42 33.60 2.05
CA GLY A 58 14.72 32.43 2.61
C GLY A 58 15.64 31.26 2.96
N ASP A 59 15.05 30.23 3.53
CA ASP A 59 15.68 28.96 3.94
C ASP A 59 16.02 27.99 2.79
N GLY A 60 15.92 28.45 1.53
CA GLY A 60 16.07 27.60 0.35
C GLY A 60 14.78 26.90 -0.12
N LEU A 61 13.69 26.97 0.65
CA LEU A 61 12.38 26.40 0.30
C LEU A 61 11.32 27.49 0.06
N ALA A 62 11.51 28.67 0.65
CA ALA A 62 10.69 29.83 0.38
C ALA A 62 10.83 30.29 -1.08
N GLY A 63 9.70 30.43 -1.78
CA GLY A 63 9.65 30.86 -3.16
C GLY A 63 8.35 30.44 -3.84
N THR A 64 8.37 30.45 -5.16
CA THR A 64 7.22 30.08 -5.97
C THR A 64 7.62 29.14 -7.10
N THR A 65 6.72 28.25 -7.50
CA THR A 65 6.85 27.42 -8.69
C THR A 65 5.50 27.34 -9.39
N GLU A 66 5.48 27.38 -10.72
CA GLU A 66 4.25 27.16 -11.48
C GLU A 66 4.02 25.66 -11.71
N LEU A 67 2.85 25.17 -11.33
CA LEU A 67 2.33 23.88 -11.76
C LEU A 67 1.48 24.07 -13.01
N HIS A 68 1.95 23.53 -14.13
CA HIS A 68 1.22 23.46 -15.40
C HIS A 68 0.39 22.17 -15.38
N VAL A 69 -0.92 22.32 -15.12
CA VAL A 69 -1.86 21.22 -14.88
C VAL A 69 -2.20 20.51 -16.19
N GLU A 70 -1.86 19.23 -16.26
CA GLU A 70 -2.16 18.35 -17.38
C GLU A 70 -3.43 17.54 -17.11
N GLU A 71 -3.57 16.99 -15.91
CA GLU A 71 -4.73 16.22 -15.47
C GLU A 71 -5.18 16.65 -14.06
N VAL A 72 -6.48 16.55 -13.82
CA VAL A 72 -7.10 16.84 -12.52
C VAL A 72 -7.66 15.53 -11.99
N ILE A 73 -7.03 14.99 -10.94
CA ILE A 73 -7.46 13.75 -10.29
C ILE A 73 -8.65 14.03 -9.38
N LYS A 74 -8.54 15.09 -8.58
CA LYS A 74 -9.59 15.59 -7.69
C LYS A 74 -9.58 17.11 -7.74
N ASP A 75 -10.69 17.70 -8.16
CA ASP A 75 -10.79 19.15 -8.33
C ASP A 75 -11.30 19.85 -7.08
N HIS A 76 -11.07 21.16 -7.02
CA HIS A 76 -11.64 22.05 -6.01
C HIS A 76 -11.98 23.40 -6.64
N ASP A 77 -13.10 24.01 -6.23
CA ASP A 77 -13.64 25.25 -6.82
C ASP A 77 -12.64 26.42 -6.84
N VAL A 78 -11.72 26.44 -5.86
CA VAL A 78 -10.62 27.42 -5.76
C VAL A 78 -9.77 27.51 -7.05
N ARG A 79 -9.65 26.40 -7.80
CA ARG A 79 -8.87 26.37 -9.04
C ARG A 79 -9.53 27.18 -10.15
N LYS A 80 -10.86 27.32 -10.15
CA LYS A 80 -11.64 28.04 -11.18
C LYS A 80 -11.27 27.65 -12.60
N GLY A 81 -10.95 26.37 -12.84
CA GLY A 81 -10.53 25.87 -14.15
C GLY A 81 -9.11 26.26 -14.59
N ALA A 82 -8.33 26.96 -13.77
CA ALA A 82 -6.96 27.38 -14.10
C ALA A 82 -6.10 26.19 -14.52
N LYS A 83 -5.34 26.40 -15.61
CA LYS A 83 -4.37 25.44 -16.17
C LYS A 83 -2.96 25.63 -15.63
N VAL A 84 -2.70 26.77 -15.00
CA VAL A 84 -1.43 27.06 -14.33
C VAL A 84 -1.76 27.54 -12.92
N LEU A 85 -1.16 26.90 -11.91
CA LEU A 85 -1.26 27.31 -10.51
C LEU A 85 0.11 27.71 -10.00
N THR A 86 0.20 28.84 -9.31
CA THR A 86 1.41 29.24 -8.60
C THR A 86 1.41 28.57 -7.23
N LEU A 87 2.35 27.66 -7.01
CA LEU A 87 2.62 27.04 -5.72
C LEU A 87 3.47 27.99 -4.88
N ASN A 88 3.12 28.18 -3.61
CA ASN A 88 3.90 29.00 -2.66
C ASN A 88 5.08 28.22 -2.05
N ARG A 89 5.79 27.47 -2.90
CA ARG A 89 6.96 26.66 -2.56
C ARG A 89 7.96 26.79 -3.70
N TYR A 90 9.25 26.93 -3.39
CA TYR A 90 10.29 26.74 -4.38
C TYR A 90 10.53 25.25 -4.60
N ILE A 91 10.17 24.76 -5.78
CA ILE A 91 10.42 23.40 -6.24
C ILE A 91 11.09 23.49 -7.61
N PRO A 92 12.41 23.28 -7.71
CA PRO A 92 13.12 23.36 -8.98
C PRO A 92 12.76 22.13 -9.84
N PRO A 93 12.36 22.33 -11.12
CA PRO A 93 12.12 21.20 -12.00
C PRO A 93 13.42 20.48 -12.35
N ASP A 94 13.38 19.16 -12.36
CA ASP A 94 14.48 18.33 -12.86
C ASP A 94 14.50 18.41 -14.40
N LYS A 95 15.54 19.07 -14.94
CA LYS A 95 15.70 19.31 -16.38
C LYS A 95 16.20 18.11 -17.15
N GLU A 96 16.79 17.12 -16.48
CA GLU A 96 17.36 15.94 -17.13
C GLU A 96 16.29 14.85 -17.28
N ARG A 97 15.58 14.58 -16.18
CA ARG A 97 14.60 13.49 -16.11
C ARG A 97 13.21 13.91 -16.57
N ASN A 98 12.94 15.21 -16.67
CA ASN A 98 11.67 15.78 -17.11
C ASN A 98 10.46 15.21 -16.34
N TYR A 99 10.62 15.03 -15.03
CA TYR A 99 9.58 14.48 -14.18
C TYR A 99 8.26 15.23 -14.29
N LYS A 100 7.17 14.47 -14.20
CA LYS A 100 5.84 14.99 -13.88
C LYS A 100 5.59 14.84 -12.38
N TYR A 101 4.60 15.55 -11.88
CA TYR A 101 4.34 15.62 -10.45
C TYR A 101 2.87 15.43 -10.15
N LEU A 102 2.58 14.54 -9.20
CA LEU A 102 1.33 14.55 -8.45
C LEU A 102 1.47 15.54 -7.30
N ILE A 103 0.63 16.56 -7.27
CA ILE A 103 0.61 17.57 -6.21
C ILE A 103 -0.69 17.45 -5.43
N TYR A 104 -0.56 17.19 -4.14
CA TYR A 104 -1.64 17.14 -3.17
C TYR A 104 -1.75 18.51 -2.51
N CYS A 105 -2.96 19.06 -2.52
CA CYS A 105 -3.24 20.38 -2.04
C CYS A 105 -4.41 20.36 -1.06
N ASP A 106 -4.24 21.04 0.06
CA ASP A 106 -5.36 21.51 0.87
C ASP A 106 -5.76 22.93 0.46
N VAL A 107 -6.91 23.36 0.97
CA VAL A 107 -7.43 24.71 0.76
C VAL A 107 -7.68 25.35 2.11
N PHE A 108 -6.85 26.34 2.43
CA PHE A 108 -6.95 27.09 3.68
C PHE A 108 -7.28 28.55 3.38
N MET A 109 -8.40 29.04 3.92
CA MET A 109 -8.88 30.42 3.71
C MET A 109 -8.91 30.86 2.22
N GLY A 110 -9.37 29.96 1.34
CA GLY A 110 -9.47 30.21 -0.10
C GLY A 110 -8.12 30.23 -0.84
N LYS A 111 -7.02 29.82 -0.19
CA LYS A 111 -5.70 29.68 -0.80
C LYS A 111 -5.34 28.20 -0.94
N VAL A 112 -4.73 27.86 -2.07
CA VAL A 112 -4.15 26.53 -2.32
C VAL A 112 -2.89 26.39 -1.49
N ASP A 113 -2.82 25.33 -0.67
CA ASP A 113 -1.65 24.95 0.10
C ASP A 113 -1.11 23.58 -0.37
N PRO A 114 -0.07 23.55 -1.22
CA PRO A 114 0.55 22.30 -1.63
C PRO A 114 1.43 21.75 -0.51
N TYR A 115 1.07 20.59 0.02
CA TYR A 115 1.78 20.00 1.16
C TYR A 115 2.56 18.72 0.79
N ARG A 116 2.23 18.07 -0.34
CA ARG A 116 2.94 16.88 -0.83
C ARG A 116 3.07 16.91 -2.35
N GLY A 117 4.29 16.59 -2.82
CA GLY A 117 4.59 16.38 -4.22
C GLY A 117 5.24 15.01 -4.43
N VAL A 118 4.76 14.25 -5.41
CA VAL A 118 5.35 12.96 -5.82
C VAL A 118 5.86 13.11 -7.25
N ALA A 119 7.17 13.03 -7.43
CA ALA A 119 7.79 13.03 -8.74
C ALA A 119 7.60 11.65 -9.39
N VAL A 120 7.11 11.65 -10.62
CA VAL A 120 6.87 10.44 -11.42
C VAL A 120 7.42 10.61 -12.82
N LEU A 121 7.70 9.49 -13.49
CA LEU A 121 8.28 9.50 -14.83
C LEU A 121 7.39 10.25 -15.84
N PRO A 122 7.95 10.79 -16.94
CA PRO A 122 7.18 11.55 -17.93
C PRO A 122 5.99 10.79 -18.54
N ASP A 123 6.13 9.47 -18.65
CA ASP A 123 5.16 8.52 -19.18
C ASP A 123 4.39 7.76 -18.07
N SER A 124 4.43 8.29 -16.84
CA SER A 124 3.67 7.81 -15.70
C SER A 124 2.18 7.74 -16.01
N ARG A 125 1.54 6.68 -15.49
CA ARG A 125 0.08 6.50 -15.53
C ARG A 125 -0.58 6.84 -14.19
N ALA A 126 0.12 7.56 -13.30
CA ALA A 126 -0.35 7.79 -11.94
C ALA A 126 -1.66 8.60 -11.87
N ALA A 127 -1.87 9.57 -12.78
CA ALA A 127 -3.12 10.30 -12.86
C ALA A 127 -4.31 9.39 -13.22
N ALA A 128 -4.14 8.51 -14.22
CA ALA A 128 -5.14 7.51 -14.60
C ALA A 128 -5.42 6.52 -13.47
N TYR A 129 -4.35 6.04 -12.80
CA TYR A 129 -4.43 5.15 -11.64
C TYR A 129 -5.27 5.75 -10.50
N LEU A 130 -4.99 6.98 -10.09
CA LEU A 130 -5.69 7.63 -8.99
C LEU A 130 -7.11 8.08 -9.39
N SER A 131 -7.31 8.51 -10.62
CA SER A 131 -8.64 8.87 -11.12
C SER A 131 -9.55 7.64 -11.21
N GLY A 132 -9.01 6.49 -11.61
CA GLY A 132 -9.76 5.24 -11.63
C GLY A 132 -10.06 4.71 -10.22
N SER A 133 -9.13 4.82 -9.27
CA SER A 133 -9.37 4.38 -7.89
C SER A 133 -10.43 5.23 -7.20
N LEU A 134 -10.48 6.55 -7.46
CA LEU A 134 -11.52 7.43 -6.93
C LEU A 134 -12.94 7.05 -7.38
N LYS A 135 -13.09 6.56 -8.61
CA LYS A 135 -14.39 6.08 -9.12
C LYS A 135 -14.87 4.82 -8.39
N LEU A 136 -13.96 4.09 -7.76
CA LEU A 136 -14.22 2.84 -7.05
C LEU A 136 -14.18 3.01 -5.53
N LYS A 137 -14.09 4.24 -5.00
CA LYS A 137 -13.91 4.49 -3.55
C LYS A 137 -14.99 3.85 -2.68
N ASP A 138 -16.23 3.79 -3.19
CA ASP A 138 -17.40 3.26 -2.50
C ASP A 138 -17.70 1.80 -2.91
N ALA A 139 -16.90 1.20 -3.79
CA ALA A 139 -17.06 -0.18 -4.24
C ALA A 139 -16.57 -1.17 -3.15
N PRO A 140 -17.07 -2.42 -3.16
CA PRO A 140 -16.56 -3.47 -2.27
C PRO A 140 -15.04 -3.63 -2.36
N VAL A 141 -14.40 -3.96 -1.24
CA VAL A 141 -12.92 -4.09 -1.17
C VAL A 141 -12.40 -5.09 -2.21
N ALA A 142 -13.08 -6.22 -2.40
CA ALA A 142 -12.74 -7.20 -3.43
C ALA A 142 -12.74 -6.62 -4.86
N GLU A 143 -13.68 -5.72 -5.19
CA GLU A 143 -13.74 -5.08 -6.50
C GLU A 143 -12.60 -4.06 -6.68
N ARG A 144 -12.33 -3.27 -5.64
CA ARG A 144 -11.17 -2.36 -5.61
C ARG A 144 -9.86 -3.12 -5.77
N LEU A 145 -9.67 -4.23 -5.07
CA LEU A 145 -8.48 -5.07 -5.20
C LEU A 145 -8.30 -5.62 -6.61
N LYS A 146 -9.39 -5.96 -7.30
CA LYS A 146 -9.33 -6.37 -8.71
C LYS A 146 -8.88 -5.24 -9.63
N TYR A 147 -9.25 -4.00 -9.33
CA TYR A 147 -8.70 -2.82 -10.00
C TYR A 147 -7.19 -2.70 -9.74
N PHE A 148 -6.76 -2.75 -8.48
CA PHE A 148 -5.34 -2.65 -8.08
C PHE A 148 -4.47 -3.77 -8.65
N PHE A 149 -5.01 -4.97 -8.86
CA PHE A 149 -4.33 -6.07 -9.54
C PHE A 149 -3.78 -5.66 -10.92
N GLY A 150 -4.52 -4.82 -11.65
CA GLY A 150 -4.12 -4.31 -12.97
C GLY A 150 -2.91 -3.38 -12.96
N TRP A 151 -2.45 -2.97 -11.77
CA TRP A 151 -1.37 -2.01 -11.56
C TRP A 151 -0.16 -2.59 -10.81
N LEU A 152 -0.25 -3.85 -10.35
CA LEU A 152 0.82 -4.51 -9.60
C LEU A 152 2.13 -4.64 -10.39
N ASP A 153 2.09 -4.70 -11.72
CA ASP A 153 3.26 -4.77 -12.60
C ASP A 153 3.52 -3.48 -13.38
N ASP A 154 2.96 -2.35 -12.94
CA ASP A 154 3.22 -1.06 -13.59
C ASP A 154 4.70 -0.68 -13.50
N LYS A 155 5.24 -0.16 -14.60
CA LYS A 155 6.62 0.35 -14.70
C LYS A 155 6.88 1.57 -13.83
N ASP A 156 5.82 2.33 -13.53
CA ASP A 156 5.87 3.40 -12.55
C ASP A 156 5.90 2.77 -11.14
N ILE A 157 7.04 2.95 -10.47
CA ILE A 157 7.28 2.37 -9.16
C ILE A 157 6.35 2.95 -8.09
N GLU A 158 5.92 4.21 -8.22
CA GLU A 158 4.97 4.83 -7.28
C GLU A 158 3.60 4.18 -7.41
N VAL A 159 3.13 3.96 -8.65
CA VAL A 159 1.85 3.30 -8.94
C VAL A 159 1.86 1.85 -8.48
N SER A 160 2.88 1.08 -8.87
CA SER A 160 2.91 -0.34 -8.56
C SER A 160 3.18 -0.62 -7.08
N ASN A 161 3.95 0.23 -6.39
CA ASN A 161 4.09 0.14 -4.94
C ASN A 161 2.81 0.53 -4.20
N ASP A 162 2.08 1.53 -4.69
CA ASP A 162 0.79 1.88 -4.09
C ASP A 162 -0.24 0.76 -4.24
N ALA A 163 -0.33 0.19 -5.45
CA ALA A 163 -1.15 -0.99 -5.70
C ALA A 163 -0.76 -2.14 -4.75
N TYR A 164 0.54 -2.42 -4.59
CA TYR A 164 1.01 -3.42 -3.61
C TYR A 164 0.55 -3.13 -2.18
N LYS A 165 0.59 -1.87 -1.74
CA LYS A 165 0.12 -1.47 -0.40
C LYS A 165 -1.38 -1.67 -0.23
N GLU A 166 -2.20 -1.45 -1.26
CA GLU A 166 -3.64 -1.74 -1.20
C GLU A 166 -3.92 -3.21 -0.91
N PHE A 167 -3.10 -4.14 -1.45
CA PHE A 167 -3.17 -5.56 -1.09
C PHE A 167 -2.67 -5.84 0.32
N ALA A 168 -1.56 -5.22 0.73
CA ALA A 168 -1.00 -5.42 2.06
C ALA A 168 -1.94 -4.93 3.19
N ASN A 169 -2.77 -3.92 2.92
CA ASN A 169 -3.75 -3.39 3.85
C ASN A 169 -5.11 -4.12 3.80
N ALA A 170 -5.30 -5.11 2.93
CA ALA A 170 -6.59 -5.76 2.74
C ALA A 170 -6.80 -6.96 3.68
N ASP A 171 -8.02 -7.10 4.18
CA ASP A 171 -8.43 -8.27 4.96
C ASP A 171 -8.49 -9.53 4.08
N TYR A 172 -8.08 -10.67 4.65
CA TYR A 172 -8.09 -11.95 3.95
C TYR A 172 -9.47 -12.36 3.41
N LYS A 173 -10.55 -11.99 4.12
CA LYS A 173 -11.95 -12.28 3.72
C LYS A 173 -12.31 -11.65 2.37
N ASP A 174 -11.74 -10.50 2.05
CA ASP A 174 -11.96 -9.77 0.80
C ASP A 174 -10.95 -10.19 -0.27
N PHE A 175 -9.71 -10.44 0.15
CA PHE A 175 -8.63 -10.92 -0.71
C PHE A 175 -8.93 -12.28 -1.34
N ARG A 176 -9.29 -13.28 -0.53
CA ARG A 176 -9.48 -14.67 -0.98
C ARG A 176 -10.46 -14.82 -2.17
N PRO A 177 -11.70 -14.33 -2.10
CA PRO A 177 -12.66 -14.49 -3.20
C PRO A 177 -12.24 -13.72 -4.46
N MET A 178 -11.63 -12.54 -4.30
CA MET A 178 -11.08 -11.77 -5.40
C MET A 178 -9.93 -12.54 -6.07
N ALA A 179 -8.96 -13.01 -5.27
CA ALA A 179 -7.76 -13.69 -5.75
C ALA A 179 -8.10 -14.96 -6.53
N ALA A 180 -9.09 -15.74 -6.07
CA ALA A 180 -9.56 -16.94 -6.77
C ALA A 180 -10.11 -16.67 -8.18
N SER A 181 -10.50 -15.43 -8.50
CA SER A 181 -11.01 -15.03 -9.82
C SER A 181 -9.93 -14.52 -10.79
N LEU A 182 -8.68 -14.41 -10.33
CA LEU A 182 -7.59 -13.80 -11.11
C LEU A 182 -6.97 -14.78 -12.11
N PRO A 183 -6.37 -14.28 -13.20
CA PRO A 183 -5.72 -15.13 -14.21
C PRO A 183 -4.42 -15.74 -13.67
N ALA A 184 -4.46 -17.01 -13.28
CA ALA A 184 -3.31 -17.74 -12.73
C ALA A 184 -2.07 -17.69 -13.63
N SER A 185 -2.25 -17.80 -14.95
CA SER A 185 -1.16 -17.73 -15.92
C SER A 185 -0.39 -16.41 -15.88
N LYS A 186 -1.10 -15.29 -15.66
CA LYS A 186 -0.47 -13.96 -15.53
C LYS A 186 0.38 -13.89 -14.25
N VAL A 187 -0.17 -14.35 -13.14
CA VAL A 187 0.53 -14.34 -11.83
C VAL A 187 1.75 -15.27 -11.84
N ALA A 188 1.60 -16.47 -12.42
CA ALA A 188 2.71 -17.38 -12.65
C ALA A 188 3.79 -16.77 -13.57
N GLY A 189 3.38 -15.95 -14.55
CA GLY A 189 4.29 -15.17 -15.38
C GLY A 189 5.16 -14.21 -14.55
N TRP A 190 4.54 -13.42 -13.67
CA TRP A 190 5.27 -12.51 -12.77
C TRP A 190 6.22 -13.24 -11.82
N LEU A 191 5.85 -14.40 -11.30
CA LEU A 191 6.69 -15.20 -10.41
C LEU A 191 7.91 -15.82 -11.13
N LYS A 192 7.82 -16.03 -12.44
CA LYS A 192 8.92 -16.52 -13.30
C LYS A 192 9.85 -15.39 -13.75
N ASP A 193 9.38 -14.15 -13.74
CA ASP A 193 10.17 -13.00 -14.18
C ASP A 193 11.32 -12.73 -13.19
N PRO A 194 12.60 -12.78 -13.63
CA PRO A 194 13.73 -12.48 -12.78
C PRO A 194 13.80 -11.02 -12.33
N SER A 195 13.12 -10.10 -13.02
CA SER A 195 13.04 -8.69 -12.66
C SER A 195 12.01 -8.38 -11.57
N THR A 196 11.13 -9.33 -11.24
CA THR A 196 10.15 -9.16 -10.16
C THR A 196 10.87 -8.94 -8.83
N PRO A 197 10.61 -7.80 -8.14
CA PRO A 197 11.23 -7.52 -6.85
C PRO A 197 10.89 -8.59 -5.81
N GLY A 198 11.89 -9.02 -5.04
CA GLY A 198 11.74 -10.11 -4.06
C GLY A 198 10.58 -9.91 -3.09
N PHE A 199 10.39 -8.69 -2.59
CA PHE A 199 9.30 -8.36 -1.65
C PHE A 199 7.89 -8.55 -2.23
N ARG A 200 7.72 -8.67 -3.55
CA ARG A 200 6.43 -8.93 -4.20
C ARG A 200 6.12 -10.41 -4.36
N LEU A 201 7.12 -11.27 -4.26
CA LEU A 201 6.97 -12.71 -4.50
C LEU A 201 6.00 -13.36 -3.52
N GLY A 202 6.01 -12.95 -2.25
CA GLY A 202 5.05 -13.43 -1.25
C GLY A 202 3.60 -13.13 -1.65
N LEU A 203 3.30 -11.88 -2.02
CA LEU A 203 1.96 -11.49 -2.46
C LEU A 203 1.53 -12.25 -3.73
N TYR A 204 2.41 -12.31 -4.73
CA TYR A 204 2.09 -12.98 -6.00
C TYR A 204 1.89 -14.48 -5.80
N ALA A 205 2.69 -15.11 -4.95
CA ALA A 205 2.49 -16.51 -4.58
C ALA A 205 1.16 -16.70 -3.85
N SER A 206 0.81 -15.84 -2.89
CA SER A 206 -0.49 -15.90 -2.21
C SER A 206 -1.66 -15.79 -3.18
N ILE A 207 -1.57 -14.92 -4.20
CA ILE A 207 -2.58 -14.85 -5.27
C ILE A 207 -2.61 -16.17 -6.05
N LEU A 208 -1.45 -16.70 -6.48
CA LEU A 208 -1.37 -17.96 -7.23
C LEU A 208 -1.89 -19.16 -6.42
N GLY A 209 -1.71 -19.17 -5.09
CA GLY A 209 -2.29 -20.20 -4.23
C GLY A 209 -3.82 -20.24 -4.29
N HIS A 210 -4.47 -19.12 -4.61
CA HIS A 210 -5.91 -19.00 -4.70
C HIS A 210 -6.49 -19.25 -6.11
N CYS A 211 -5.82 -18.82 -7.17
CA CYS A 211 -6.30 -18.99 -8.55
C CYS A 211 -5.62 -20.11 -9.33
N GLY A 212 -4.45 -20.58 -8.87
CA GLY A 212 -3.66 -21.61 -9.52
C GLY A 212 -4.22 -23.02 -9.30
N GLN A 213 -3.49 -23.99 -9.86
CA GLN A 213 -3.81 -25.40 -9.77
C GLN A 213 -2.58 -26.19 -9.30
N LYS A 214 -2.77 -27.48 -8.98
CA LYS A 214 -1.68 -28.35 -8.52
C LYS A 214 -0.40 -28.29 -9.38
N PRO A 215 -0.43 -28.21 -10.73
CA PRO A 215 0.78 -28.06 -11.54
C PRO A 215 1.60 -26.79 -11.24
N ASP A 216 0.95 -25.72 -10.80
CA ASP A 216 1.63 -24.46 -10.42
C ASP A 216 2.43 -24.60 -9.11
N ALA A 217 2.18 -25.65 -8.31
CA ALA A 217 2.95 -25.93 -7.10
C ALA A 217 4.45 -26.14 -7.38
N ALA A 218 4.81 -26.66 -8.57
CA ALA A 218 6.20 -26.84 -8.97
C ALA A 218 6.95 -25.50 -9.09
N LEU A 219 6.27 -24.44 -9.54
CA LEU A 219 6.84 -23.09 -9.58
C LEU A 219 7.12 -22.58 -8.17
N LEU A 220 6.14 -22.71 -7.25
CA LEU A 220 6.30 -22.28 -5.87
C LEU A 220 7.39 -23.06 -5.13
N ALA A 221 7.49 -24.36 -5.36
CA ALA A 221 8.57 -25.19 -4.83
C ALA A 221 9.94 -24.66 -5.29
N SER A 222 10.09 -24.33 -6.57
CA SER A 222 11.34 -23.79 -7.12
C SER A 222 11.74 -22.45 -6.48
N LEU A 223 10.76 -21.60 -6.12
CA LEU A 223 11.00 -20.34 -5.45
C LEU A 223 11.45 -20.55 -4.00
N LEU A 224 10.83 -21.51 -3.30
CA LEU A 224 11.24 -21.91 -1.95
C LEU A 224 12.64 -22.55 -1.94
N ASP A 225 13.13 -23.04 -3.08
CA ASP A 225 14.45 -23.65 -3.22
C ASP A 225 15.57 -22.69 -3.61
N ASN A 226 15.23 -21.51 -4.08
CA ASN A 226 16.20 -20.50 -4.50
C ASN A 226 16.81 -19.76 -3.30
N SER A 227 18.07 -20.08 -2.95
CA SER A 227 18.80 -19.48 -1.82
C SER A 227 18.91 -17.97 -1.87
N ASP A 228 19.05 -17.39 -3.06
CA ASP A 228 19.21 -15.94 -3.23
C ASP A 228 17.90 -15.20 -2.94
N LYS A 229 16.77 -15.89 -3.12
CA LYS A 229 15.41 -15.39 -2.86
C LYS A 229 14.85 -15.85 -1.50
N ARG A 230 15.41 -16.90 -0.88
CA ARG A 230 15.02 -17.43 0.45
C ARG A 230 15.15 -16.41 1.58
N LEU A 231 16.05 -15.44 1.43
CA LEU A 231 16.28 -14.38 2.43
C LEU A 231 15.30 -13.19 2.30
N SER A 232 14.35 -13.25 1.35
CA SER A 232 13.39 -12.17 1.12
C SER A 232 12.14 -12.31 2.01
N THR A 233 11.58 -11.15 2.36
CA THR A 233 10.24 -11.03 2.92
C THR A 233 9.23 -11.74 1.99
N GLY A 234 8.43 -12.66 2.53
CA GLY A 234 7.39 -13.37 1.78
C GLY A 234 7.58 -14.89 1.60
N TYR A 235 8.61 -15.50 2.21
CA TYR A 235 8.79 -16.96 2.20
C TYR A 235 7.58 -17.71 2.76
N ASP A 236 7.01 -17.20 3.85
CA ASP A 236 5.76 -17.65 4.48
C ASP A 236 4.59 -17.65 3.49
N GLY A 237 4.40 -16.58 2.72
CA GLY A 237 3.37 -16.49 1.69
C GLY A 237 3.57 -17.52 0.58
N ILE A 238 4.81 -17.75 0.14
CA ILE A 238 5.13 -18.77 -0.86
C ILE A 238 4.88 -20.18 -0.31
N LEU A 239 5.25 -20.44 0.95
CA LEU A 239 5.06 -21.73 1.61
C LEU A 239 3.58 -22.05 1.82
N ALA A 240 2.80 -21.06 2.24
CA ALA A 240 1.35 -21.17 2.38
C ALA A 240 0.69 -21.48 1.02
N ALA A 241 1.02 -20.71 -0.02
CA ALA A 241 0.50 -20.94 -1.37
C ALA A 241 0.90 -22.32 -1.93
N TYR A 242 2.14 -22.76 -1.71
CA TYR A 242 2.59 -24.10 -2.09
C TYR A 242 1.75 -25.19 -1.40
N THR A 243 1.49 -25.01 -0.11
CA THR A 243 0.65 -25.93 0.68
C THR A 243 -0.81 -25.92 0.23
N MET A 244 -1.33 -24.79 -0.24
CA MET A 244 -2.67 -24.71 -0.81
C MET A 244 -2.79 -25.49 -2.13
N LEU A 245 -1.77 -25.45 -2.98
CA LEU A 245 -1.77 -26.11 -4.29
C LEU A 245 -1.39 -27.60 -4.23
N ASP A 246 -0.51 -27.98 -3.31
CA ASP A 246 -0.16 -29.38 -3.02
C ASP A 246 -0.06 -29.61 -1.50
N LYS A 247 -1.19 -29.99 -0.91
CA LYS A 247 -1.34 -30.16 0.55
C LYS A 247 -0.32 -31.13 1.14
N ASP A 248 -0.13 -32.29 0.52
CA ASP A 248 0.72 -33.34 1.08
C ASP A 248 2.20 -32.94 1.02
N ALA A 249 2.63 -32.40 -0.13
CA ALA A 249 4.00 -31.96 -0.31
C ALA A 249 4.33 -30.69 0.50
N GLY A 250 3.37 -29.76 0.60
CA GLY A 250 3.48 -28.55 1.40
C GLY A 250 3.56 -28.85 2.90
N LEU A 251 2.64 -29.66 3.44
CA LEU A 251 2.68 -30.05 4.85
C LEU A 251 3.97 -30.79 5.20
N LYS A 252 4.44 -31.70 4.33
CA LYS A 252 5.74 -32.35 4.53
C LYS A 252 6.88 -31.35 4.62
N ARG A 253 6.86 -30.28 3.81
CA ARG A 253 7.87 -29.23 3.82
C ARG A 253 7.79 -28.37 5.09
N VAL A 254 6.59 -27.95 5.50
CA VAL A 254 6.36 -27.23 6.77
C VAL A 254 6.90 -28.04 7.95
N MET A 255 6.51 -29.32 8.05
CA MET A 255 6.98 -30.19 9.13
C MET A 255 8.49 -30.40 9.09
N GLY A 256 9.09 -30.48 7.90
CA GLY A 256 10.54 -30.56 7.75
C GLY A 256 11.27 -29.33 8.28
N LEU A 257 10.75 -28.13 8.01
CA LEU A 257 11.30 -26.88 8.56
C LEU A 257 11.19 -26.85 10.08
N LEU A 258 10.00 -27.13 10.63
CA LEU A 258 9.74 -27.07 12.08
C LEU A 258 10.53 -28.11 12.88
N SER A 259 10.85 -29.25 12.26
CA SER A 259 11.55 -30.36 12.93
C SER A 259 13.09 -30.23 12.91
N ASP A 260 13.65 -29.26 12.18
CA ASP A 260 15.09 -29.04 12.12
C ASP A 260 15.52 -27.95 13.12
N PRO A 261 15.99 -28.29 14.34
CA PRO A 261 16.37 -27.29 15.33
C PRO A 261 17.62 -26.50 14.93
N LYS A 262 18.39 -26.96 13.93
CA LYS A 262 19.60 -26.29 13.43
C LYS A 262 19.32 -25.45 12.18
N GLY A 263 18.11 -25.51 11.63
CA GLY A 263 17.70 -24.73 10.48
C GLY A 263 17.63 -23.24 10.77
N ASP A 264 17.71 -22.44 9.71
CA ASP A 264 17.60 -20.97 9.80
C ASP A 264 16.32 -20.55 10.55
N PHE A 265 16.47 -19.62 11.49
CA PHE A 265 15.35 -19.21 12.35
C PHE A 265 14.21 -18.58 11.55
N LEU A 266 14.49 -17.74 10.55
CA LEU A 266 13.45 -17.06 9.77
C LEU A 266 12.68 -18.06 8.91
N LEU A 267 13.35 -19.07 8.35
CA LEU A 267 12.68 -20.13 7.60
C LEU A 267 11.80 -21.01 8.49
N ARG A 268 12.23 -21.28 9.73
CA ARG A 268 11.41 -22.02 10.70
C ARG A 268 10.22 -21.20 11.16
N TYR A 269 10.44 -19.92 11.45
CA TYR A 269 9.40 -18.98 11.85
C TYR A 269 8.33 -18.84 10.78
N ALA A 270 8.71 -18.83 9.50
CA ALA A 270 7.78 -18.80 8.37
C ALA A 270 6.91 -20.07 8.22
N GLY A 271 7.25 -21.16 8.92
CA GLY A 271 6.45 -22.39 8.96
C GLY A 271 5.47 -22.48 10.12
N LEU A 272 5.48 -21.52 11.06
CA LEU A 272 4.57 -21.44 12.21
C LEU A 272 3.25 -20.78 11.82
#